data_AF-A0A497L786-F1
#
_entry.id   AF-A0A497L786-F1
#
_cell.length_a   1.000
_cell.length_b   1.000
_cell.length_c   1.000
_cell.angle_alpha   90.00
_cell.angle_beta   90.00
_cell.angle_gamma   90.00
#
_symmetry.space_group_name_H-M   'P 1'
#
loop_
_entity.id
_entity.type
_entity.pdbx_description
1 polymer ?
#
loop_
_entity_poly.entity_id
_entity_poly.type
_entity_poly.pdbx_seq_one_letter_code
_entity_poly.pdbx_strand_id
1 'polypeptide(L)'
;VLLNKSEDYYLSDLIAPGLHNVGVMLPYTGLHYMLFDRVEDPAFVMTSANPPNQPIIKDDDEALRRLSGTVDYFLFHNRKIAHRCDDSVVRLHGIHQVFLRRSRGYAPAPIVLREKAKHCTVGLGGELNNTGCVLLGNKAFISQHIGDVENVETRDFLEKATKHLIRLTNSKVEAVTCDLHPKFTTTRLAQNLADENGWQLIQVQHHHAHIAALMAEHDVKEIIGISCDGYGYGSDGEAWGGEILFCTRGELGFERLAHLQRQPLIGGDLATRYPLRTAAGILHKKVDVEDWLMQHRERFPHGEKEVEVVLHQLEREDNAIMTTSCGRVLDAVAAVLDVCYERTYEGEPAMKLESIAVKGEDILKLKPIIANDVLNTTEMLLEIFENRGKYSKADLAYSAHAYLAKGLATLAIEKALEKNVKIVGFSGGVACNRILTLIMRKIVEDSGLKFLVHEAVPPGDGGLSFGQAVIVGFSNL
;
A
#
# COMPACT_ATOMS: atom_id res chain seq x y z
N VAL A 1 -7.20 7.66 -14.25
CA VAL A 1 -5.76 7.54 -14.57
C VAL A 1 -5.03 8.68 -13.86
N LEU A 2 -3.92 8.40 -13.17
CA LEU A 2 -3.06 9.45 -12.61
C LEU A 2 -2.13 9.98 -13.70
N LEU A 3 -2.19 11.28 -13.96
CA LEU A 3 -1.33 11.98 -14.92
C LEU A 3 -0.51 13.04 -14.21
N ASN A 4 0.72 13.29 -14.68
CA ASN A 4 1.54 14.37 -14.16
C ASN A 4 0.91 15.71 -14.53
N LYS A 5 0.90 16.65 -13.57
CA LYS A 5 0.51 18.03 -13.85
C LYS A 5 1.51 18.65 -14.82
N SER A 6 1.02 19.33 -15.85
CA SER A 6 1.84 20.10 -16.78
C SER A 6 2.39 21.36 -16.11
N GLU A 7 3.34 22.03 -16.76
CA GLU A 7 3.80 23.37 -16.33
C GLU A 7 2.65 24.39 -16.43
N ASP A 8 1.83 24.30 -17.48
CA ASP A 8 0.65 25.14 -17.70
C ASP A 8 -0.62 24.61 -16.99
N TYR A 9 -0.47 24.00 -15.80
CA TYR A 9 -1.61 23.44 -15.07
C TYR A 9 -2.53 24.56 -14.56
N TYR A 10 -3.74 24.64 -15.11
CA TYR A 10 -4.69 25.73 -14.84
C TYR A 10 -5.82 25.37 -13.86
N LEU A 11 -5.90 24.12 -13.41
CA LEU A 11 -6.88 23.73 -12.38
C LEU A 11 -6.37 24.10 -10.99
N SER A 12 -7.29 24.25 -10.02
CA SER A 12 -6.94 24.59 -8.65
C SER A 12 -5.96 23.58 -8.02
N ASP A 13 -4.94 24.09 -7.32
CA ASP A 13 -4.00 23.27 -6.55
C ASP A 13 -4.67 22.49 -5.41
N LEU A 14 -5.85 22.93 -4.97
CA LEU A 14 -6.65 22.26 -3.93
C LEU A 14 -7.18 20.90 -4.37
N ILE A 15 -7.15 20.58 -5.67
CA ILE A 15 -7.56 19.25 -6.16
C ILE A 15 -6.58 18.16 -5.69
N ALA A 16 -5.28 18.45 -5.65
CA ALA A 16 -4.24 17.50 -5.29
C ALA A 16 -3.02 18.24 -4.69
N PRO A 17 -3.13 18.79 -3.47
CA PRO A 17 -2.11 19.66 -2.89
C PRO A 17 -0.83 18.89 -2.56
N GLY A 18 0.32 19.44 -2.97
CA GLY A 18 1.64 18.84 -2.72
C GLY A 18 1.94 17.59 -3.57
N LEU A 19 1.05 17.22 -4.50
CA LEU A 19 1.25 16.10 -5.41
C LEU A 19 1.58 16.58 -6.84
N HIS A 20 2.52 15.89 -7.47
CA HIS A 20 2.95 16.15 -8.86
C HIS A 20 1.97 15.60 -9.91
N ASN A 21 0.97 14.83 -9.47
CA ASN A 21 -0.01 14.19 -10.34
C ASN A 21 -1.44 14.52 -9.90
N VAL A 22 -2.38 14.27 -10.80
CA VAL A 22 -3.83 14.45 -10.61
C VAL A 22 -4.59 13.28 -11.21
N GLY A 23 -5.69 12.90 -10.57
CA GLY A 23 -6.60 11.87 -11.07
C GLY A 23 -7.48 12.42 -12.18
N VAL A 24 -7.32 11.88 -13.38
CA VAL A 24 -8.12 12.24 -14.57
C VAL A 24 -9.01 11.06 -14.97
N MET A 25 -10.27 11.36 -15.25
CA MET A 25 -11.24 10.41 -15.79
C MET A 25 -11.98 11.06 -16.97
N LEU A 26 -12.41 10.23 -17.93
CA LEU A 26 -13.22 10.66 -19.06
C LEU A 26 -14.70 10.33 -18.82
N PRO A 27 -15.63 11.04 -19.47
CA PRO A 27 -17.05 10.70 -19.47
C PRO A 27 -17.29 9.24 -19.90
N TYR A 28 -17.81 8.41 -18.99
CA TYR A 28 -18.06 6.98 -19.26
C TYR A 28 -19.56 6.60 -19.29
N THR A 29 -20.47 7.57 -19.15
CA THR A 29 -21.92 7.38 -19.34
C THR A 29 -22.51 8.56 -20.11
N GLY A 30 -23.70 8.38 -20.70
CA GLY A 30 -24.41 9.48 -21.36
C GLY A 30 -24.67 10.68 -20.45
N LEU A 31 -24.92 10.45 -19.15
CA LEU A 31 -25.10 11.53 -18.17
C LEU A 31 -23.85 12.38 -18.04
N HIS A 32 -22.66 11.77 -18.01
CA HIS A 32 -21.42 12.53 -17.95
C HIS A 32 -21.23 13.43 -19.18
N TYR A 33 -21.53 12.93 -20.39
CA TYR A 33 -21.48 13.78 -21.59
C TYR A 33 -22.47 14.95 -21.51
N MET A 34 -23.67 14.71 -20.97
CA MET A 34 -24.68 15.76 -20.79
C MET A 34 -24.28 16.80 -19.73
N LEU A 35 -23.50 16.44 -18.71
CA LEU A 35 -23.00 17.42 -17.73
C LEU A 35 -22.06 18.45 -18.36
N PHE A 36 -21.37 18.09 -19.44
CA PHE A 36 -20.55 19.01 -20.22
C PHE A 36 -21.36 19.77 -21.28
N ASP A 37 -22.65 19.45 -21.48
CA ASP A 37 -23.50 20.21 -22.40
C ASP A 37 -23.79 21.60 -21.82
N ARG A 38 -23.39 22.64 -22.54
CA ARG A 38 -23.54 24.06 -22.16
C ARG A 38 -22.84 24.47 -20.87
N VAL A 39 -21.78 23.76 -20.47
CA VAL A 39 -20.90 24.17 -19.37
C VAL A 39 -19.55 24.54 -19.95
N GLU A 40 -19.06 25.74 -19.61
CA GLU A 40 -17.74 26.23 -20.04
C GLU A 40 -16.59 25.67 -19.17
N ASP A 41 -16.92 25.13 -17.99
CA ASP A 41 -15.93 24.55 -17.10
C ASP A 41 -15.21 23.35 -17.76
N PRO A 42 -13.88 23.33 -17.72
CA PRO A 42 -13.08 22.32 -18.41
C PRO A 42 -13.11 20.94 -17.73
N ALA A 43 -13.50 20.88 -16.46
CA ALA A 43 -13.50 19.66 -15.67
C ALA A 43 -14.46 19.75 -14.48
N PHE A 44 -14.94 18.59 -14.03
CA PHE A 44 -15.68 18.43 -12.78
C PHE A 44 -14.91 17.57 -11.80
N VAL A 45 -15.10 17.82 -10.50
CA VAL A 45 -14.59 16.95 -9.44
C VAL A 45 -15.57 15.80 -9.23
N MET A 46 -15.08 14.58 -9.36
CA MET A 46 -15.83 13.36 -9.09
C MET A 46 -15.14 12.60 -7.95
N THR A 47 -15.81 12.53 -6.80
CA THR A 47 -15.36 11.80 -5.62
C THR A 47 -16.47 10.88 -5.11
N SER A 48 -16.11 9.89 -4.29
CA SER A 48 -17.06 8.93 -3.76
C SER A 48 -18.04 9.63 -2.80
N ALA A 49 -19.34 9.40 -3.02
CA ALA A 49 -20.41 10.02 -2.24
C ALA A 49 -20.61 9.28 -0.92
N ASN A 50 -19.73 9.52 0.04
CA ASN A 50 -19.76 8.92 1.37
C ASN A 50 -18.99 9.78 2.40
N PRO A 51 -19.34 9.66 3.69
CA PRO A 51 -18.44 10.10 4.76
C PRO A 51 -17.09 9.37 4.68
N PRO A 52 -16.02 9.94 5.26
CA PRO A 52 -14.73 9.27 5.37
C PRO A 52 -14.86 7.86 5.96
N ASN A 53 -14.12 6.91 5.41
CA ASN A 53 -14.05 5.49 5.82
C ASN A 53 -15.39 4.73 5.78
N GLN A 54 -16.35 5.20 4.97
CA GLN A 54 -17.58 4.47 4.69
C GLN A 54 -17.64 4.06 3.22
N PRO A 55 -18.30 2.95 2.87
CA PRO A 55 -18.41 2.56 1.48
C PRO A 55 -19.39 3.47 0.73
N ILE A 56 -19.20 3.62 -0.58
CA ILE A 56 -20.01 4.50 -1.44
C ILE A 56 -21.51 4.24 -1.28
N ILE A 57 -22.29 5.31 -1.12
CA ILE A 57 -23.75 5.22 -0.99
C ILE A 57 -24.36 4.89 -2.34
N LYS A 58 -25.29 3.92 -2.37
CA LYS A 58 -25.96 3.46 -3.60
C LYS A 58 -27.47 3.67 -3.62
N ASP A 59 -28.07 3.94 -2.47
CA ASP A 59 -29.53 4.03 -2.29
C ASP A 59 -29.91 5.51 -2.03
N ASP A 60 -30.88 6.03 -2.80
CA ASP A 60 -31.25 7.46 -2.79
C ASP A 60 -31.67 7.96 -1.39
N ASP A 61 -32.45 7.16 -0.65
CA ASP A 61 -32.89 7.48 0.72
C ASP A 61 -31.73 7.51 1.72
N GLU A 62 -30.67 6.72 1.49
CA GLU A 62 -29.45 6.78 2.30
C GLU A 62 -28.66 8.05 1.97
N ALA A 63 -28.56 8.41 0.68
CA ALA A 63 -27.86 9.60 0.23
C ALA A 63 -28.50 10.88 0.80
N LEU A 64 -29.83 10.99 0.73
CA LEU A 64 -30.57 12.10 1.32
C LEU A 64 -30.31 12.19 2.84
N ARG A 65 -30.38 11.08 3.57
CA ARG A 65 -30.16 11.11 5.02
C ARG A 65 -28.73 11.47 5.42
N ARG A 66 -27.72 10.98 4.69
CA ARG A 66 -26.30 11.12 5.07
C ARG A 66 -25.62 12.36 4.51
N LEU A 67 -26.04 12.85 3.34
CA LEU A 67 -25.33 13.90 2.60
C LEU A 67 -26.05 15.25 2.55
N SER A 68 -27.29 15.36 3.02
CA SER A 68 -28.04 16.64 2.97
C SER A 68 -27.38 17.80 3.72
N GLY A 69 -26.46 17.51 4.66
CA GLY A 69 -25.67 18.53 5.35
C GLY A 69 -24.35 18.89 4.65
N THR A 70 -24.00 18.20 3.57
CA THR A 70 -22.69 18.29 2.90
C THR A 70 -22.80 18.75 1.44
N VAL A 71 -23.89 18.40 0.75
CA VAL A 71 -24.10 18.75 -0.67
C VAL A 71 -25.26 19.70 -0.84
N ASP A 72 -25.14 20.64 -1.78
CA ASP A 72 -26.19 21.60 -2.09
C ASP A 72 -27.34 20.99 -2.90
N TYR A 73 -27.03 20.00 -3.76
CA TYR A 73 -27.98 19.41 -4.69
C TYR A 73 -27.77 17.90 -4.86
N PHE A 74 -28.85 17.21 -5.21
CA PHE A 74 -28.85 15.80 -5.58
C PHE A 74 -29.34 15.61 -7.01
N LEU A 75 -28.64 14.78 -7.79
CA LEU A 75 -29.05 14.37 -9.13
C LEU A 75 -29.24 12.84 -9.16
N PHE A 76 -30.49 12.40 -9.06
CA PHE A 76 -30.85 10.97 -9.03
C PHE A 76 -31.44 10.47 -10.35
N HIS A 77 -31.57 9.14 -10.46
CA HIS A 77 -32.27 8.47 -11.54
C HIS A 77 -33.03 7.24 -11.03
N ASN A 78 -34.05 6.80 -11.77
CA ASN A 78 -34.88 5.65 -11.37
C ASN A 78 -34.25 4.26 -11.64
N ARG A 79 -33.02 4.18 -12.16
CA ARG A 79 -32.30 2.92 -12.35
C ARG A 79 -31.52 2.54 -11.08
N LYS A 80 -32.09 1.66 -10.26
CA LYS A 80 -31.44 1.24 -9.00
C LYS A 80 -30.04 0.66 -9.22
N ILE A 81 -29.09 1.05 -8.37
CA ILE A 81 -27.74 0.51 -8.34
C ILE A 81 -27.73 -0.75 -7.48
N ALA A 82 -27.59 -1.92 -8.12
CA ALA A 82 -27.62 -3.21 -7.43
C ALA A 82 -26.35 -3.45 -6.60
N HIS A 83 -25.18 -3.05 -7.12
CA HIS A 83 -23.88 -3.27 -6.49
C HIS A 83 -23.08 -1.98 -6.43
N ARG A 84 -22.45 -1.73 -5.29
CA ARG A 84 -21.45 -0.67 -5.10
C ARG A 84 -20.25 -0.96 -5.98
N CYS A 85 -19.70 0.06 -6.64
CA CYS A 85 -18.53 -0.10 -7.50
C CYS A 85 -17.82 1.24 -7.68
N ASP A 86 -16.77 1.45 -6.89
CA ASP A 86 -15.88 2.60 -7.00
C ASP A 86 -15.15 2.63 -8.34
N ASP A 87 -14.78 3.83 -8.77
CA ASP A 87 -13.99 4.01 -9.99
C ASP A 87 -12.58 3.42 -9.81
N SER A 88 -12.11 2.72 -10.84
CA SER A 88 -10.74 2.17 -10.87
C SER A 88 -9.72 3.28 -11.01
N VAL A 89 -8.58 3.12 -10.33
CA VAL A 89 -7.47 4.09 -10.37
C VAL A 89 -6.21 3.36 -10.80
N VAL A 90 -5.58 3.90 -11.84
CA VAL A 90 -4.33 3.38 -12.42
C VAL A 90 -3.35 4.53 -12.57
N ARG A 91 -2.05 4.24 -12.42
CA ARG A 91 -0.94 5.14 -12.76
C ARG A 91 -0.01 4.46 -13.77
N LEU A 92 0.87 5.24 -14.38
CA LEU A 92 1.87 4.73 -15.32
C LEU A 92 3.28 4.84 -14.75
N HIS A 93 4.05 3.76 -14.85
CA HIS A 93 5.48 3.71 -14.61
C HIS A 93 6.19 3.52 -15.96
N GLY A 94 6.54 4.62 -16.62
CA GLY A 94 6.97 4.58 -18.01
C GLY A 94 5.81 4.13 -18.91
N ILE A 95 5.96 3.00 -19.58
CA ILE A 95 4.91 2.39 -20.42
C ILE A 95 4.04 1.36 -19.66
N HIS A 96 4.43 0.99 -18.44
CA HIS A 96 3.74 -0.06 -17.68
C HIS A 96 2.60 0.53 -16.85
N GLN A 97 1.43 -0.08 -16.94
CA GLN A 97 0.28 0.27 -16.12
C GLN A 97 0.40 -0.36 -14.74
N VAL A 98 0.13 0.44 -13.70
CA VAL A 98 0.07 -0.02 -12.31
C VAL A 98 -1.29 0.32 -11.73
N PHE A 99 -2.00 -0.69 -11.23
CA PHE A 99 -3.25 -0.47 -10.52
C PHE A 99 -2.99 0.07 -9.12
N LEU A 100 -3.70 1.14 -8.76
CA LEU A 100 -3.83 1.57 -7.37
C LEU A 100 -5.14 1.05 -6.77
N ARG A 101 -6.19 0.99 -7.61
CA ARG A 101 -7.50 0.44 -7.26
C ARG A 101 -8.09 -0.29 -8.46
N ARG A 102 -8.39 -1.58 -8.30
CA ARG A 102 -9.08 -2.40 -9.31
C ARG A 102 -10.55 -2.57 -8.91
N SER A 103 -11.46 -1.91 -9.63
CA SER A 103 -12.89 -1.93 -9.34
C SER A 103 -13.70 -1.76 -10.64
N ARG A 104 -14.35 -0.61 -10.89
CA ARG A 104 -15.19 -0.38 -12.08
C ARG A 104 -14.45 -0.65 -13.38
N GLY A 105 -15.13 -1.34 -14.30
CA GLY A 105 -14.58 -1.73 -15.60
C GLY A 105 -13.71 -3.00 -15.56
N TYR A 106 -13.36 -3.50 -14.37
CA TYR A 106 -12.54 -4.70 -14.20
C TYR A 106 -13.22 -5.76 -13.34
N ALA A 107 -13.79 -5.43 -12.18
CA ALA A 107 -14.53 -6.37 -11.35
C ALA A 107 -15.92 -6.67 -11.99
N PRO A 108 -16.39 -7.93 -12.01
CA PRO A 108 -15.77 -9.15 -11.47
C PRO A 108 -15.04 -9.98 -12.54
N ALA A 109 -14.53 -9.39 -13.62
CA ALA A 109 -13.80 -10.14 -14.64
C ALA A 109 -12.56 -10.83 -14.00
N PRO A 110 -12.41 -12.16 -14.18
CA PRO A 110 -11.40 -12.90 -13.47
C PRO A 110 -10.00 -12.62 -14.01
N ILE A 111 -9.02 -12.78 -13.14
CA ILE A 111 -7.64 -13.01 -13.56
C ILE A 111 -7.55 -14.48 -13.96
N VAL A 112 -7.16 -14.72 -15.20
CA VAL A 112 -7.00 -16.08 -15.73
C VAL A 112 -5.59 -16.54 -15.46
N LEU A 113 -5.46 -17.55 -14.61
CA LEU A 113 -4.19 -18.20 -14.29
C LEU A 113 -3.87 -19.26 -15.33
N ARG A 114 -2.58 -19.55 -15.50
CA ARG A 114 -2.11 -20.56 -16.46
C ARG A 114 -2.43 -21.98 -15.98
N GLU A 115 -2.26 -22.23 -14.69
CA GLU A 115 -2.52 -23.51 -14.05
C GLU A 115 -3.84 -23.48 -13.26
N LYS A 116 -4.46 -24.65 -13.10
CA LYS A 116 -5.63 -24.81 -12.24
C LYS A 116 -5.17 -24.97 -10.80
N ALA A 117 -5.78 -24.17 -9.90
CA ALA A 117 -5.71 -24.39 -8.48
C ALA A 117 -6.26 -25.77 -8.11
N LYS A 118 -5.67 -26.39 -7.10
CA LYS A 118 -6.09 -27.69 -6.53
C LYS A 118 -7.33 -27.54 -5.67
N HIS A 119 -7.44 -26.41 -4.97
CA HIS A 119 -8.52 -26.11 -4.04
C HIS A 119 -9.29 -24.87 -4.47
N CYS A 120 -10.60 -24.88 -4.28
CA CYS A 120 -11.42 -23.68 -4.40
C CYS A 120 -11.34 -22.88 -3.10
N THR A 121 -10.72 -21.70 -3.13
CA THR A 121 -10.41 -20.91 -1.93
C THR A 121 -11.02 -19.51 -1.99
N VAL A 122 -11.21 -18.91 -0.82
CA VAL A 122 -11.66 -17.53 -0.68
C VAL A 122 -10.65 -16.75 0.14
N GLY A 123 -10.12 -15.65 -0.41
CA GLY A 123 -9.30 -14.69 0.32
C GLY A 123 -10.10 -13.47 0.77
N LEU A 124 -9.92 -13.06 2.02
CA LEU A 124 -10.61 -11.89 2.60
C LEU A 124 -9.71 -10.65 2.71
N GLY A 125 -8.42 -10.77 2.39
CA GLY A 125 -7.46 -9.68 2.38
C GLY A 125 -7.09 -9.17 3.78
N GLY A 126 -6.72 -7.89 3.85
CA GLY A 126 -6.30 -7.18 5.05
C GLY A 126 -7.42 -6.27 5.57
N GLU A 127 -7.09 -5.23 6.33
CA GLU A 127 -8.08 -4.21 6.69
C GLU A 127 -8.10 -3.04 5.72
N LEU A 128 -6.94 -2.57 5.25
CA LEU A 128 -6.84 -1.38 4.42
C LEU A 128 -7.06 -1.71 2.94
N ASN A 129 -7.65 -0.77 2.19
CA ASN A 129 -7.87 -0.86 0.74
C ASN A 129 -8.46 -2.20 0.25
N ASN A 130 -9.29 -2.85 1.07
CA ASN A 130 -9.48 -4.28 0.97
C ASN A 130 -10.31 -4.73 -0.25
N THR A 131 -10.13 -6.00 -0.60
CA THR A 131 -10.93 -6.74 -1.59
C THR A 131 -11.20 -8.16 -1.08
N GLY A 132 -12.26 -8.80 -1.57
CA GLY A 132 -12.45 -10.25 -1.46
C GLY A 132 -12.03 -10.94 -2.75
N CYS A 133 -11.51 -12.16 -2.68
CA CYS A 133 -11.14 -12.95 -3.85
C CYS A 133 -11.70 -14.37 -3.77
N VAL A 134 -12.30 -14.87 -4.86
CA VAL A 134 -12.70 -16.27 -5.00
C VAL A 134 -11.83 -16.92 -6.08
N LEU A 135 -11.05 -17.93 -5.72
CA LEU A 135 -10.24 -18.71 -6.64
C LEU A 135 -10.97 -20.01 -6.99
N LEU A 136 -11.29 -20.19 -8.28
CA LEU A 136 -12.01 -21.35 -8.80
C LEU A 136 -11.30 -21.90 -10.05
N GLY A 137 -10.68 -23.08 -9.93
CA GLY A 137 -9.91 -23.67 -11.02
C GLY A 137 -8.76 -22.75 -11.42
N ASN A 138 -8.74 -22.26 -12.66
CA ASN A 138 -7.71 -21.34 -13.14
C ASN A 138 -8.19 -19.87 -13.19
N LYS A 139 -9.20 -19.50 -12.40
CA LYS A 139 -9.78 -18.15 -12.42
C LYS A 139 -9.84 -17.58 -11.01
N ALA A 140 -9.26 -16.41 -10.81
CA ALA A 140 -9.39 -15.62 -9.59
C ALA A 140 -10.34 -14.45 -9.81
N PHE A 141 -11.47 -14.46 -9.10
CA PHE A 141 -12.49 -13.41 -9.15
C PHE A 141 -12.30 -12.48 -7.96
N ILE A 142 -11.70 -11.31 -8.21
CA ILE A 142 -11.53 -10.26 -7.19
C ILE A 142 -12.78 -9.36 -7.19
N SER A 143 -13.26 -9.00 -6.00
CA SER A 143 -14.38 -8.07 -5.82
C SER A 143 -14.04 -6.68 -6.32
N GLN A 144 -15.05 -5.81 -6.35
CA GLN A 144 -14.81 -4.39 -6.34
C GLN A 144 -14.01 -3.99 -5.10
N HIS A 145 -13.46 -2.77 -5.12
CA HIS A 145 -12.85 -2.17 -3.94
C HIS A 145 -13.88 -2.04 -2.81
N ILE A 146 -13.52 -2.53 -1.63
CA ILE A 146 -14.35 -2.42 -0.43
C ILE A 146 -14.01 -1.16 0.38
N GLY A 147 -12.73 -0.77 0.37
CA GLY A 147 -12.18 0.28 1.23
C GLY A 147 -11.63 -0.28 2.52
N ASP A 148 -11.53 0.55 3.55
CA ASP A 148 -10.94 0.18 4.85
C ASP A 148 -11.97 -0.53 5.73
N VAL A 149 -11.70 -1.80 6.06
CA VAL A 149 -12.60 -2.71 6.78
C VAL A 149 -12.41 -2.58 8.28
N GLU A 150 -12.68 -1.39 8.81
CA GLU A 150 -12.49 -1.05 10.23
C GLU A 150 -13.81 -0.96 11.01
N ASN A 151 -14.94 -0.92 10.31
CA ASN A 151 -16.27 -0.75 10.90
C ASN A 151 -17.27 -1.82 10.42
N VAL A 152 -18.45 -1.83 11.05
CA VAL A 152 -19.48 -2.84 10.78
C VAL A 152 -19.98 -2.72 9.33
N GLU A 153 -20.15 -1.50 8.83
CA GLU A 153 -20.64 -1.22 7.48
C GLU A 153 -19.72 -1.78 6.39
N THR A 154 -18.41 -1.55 6.52
CA THR A 154 -17.39 -2.03 5.57
C THR A 154 -17.17 -3.53 5.68
N ARG A 155 -17.21 -4.09 6.89
CA ARG A 155 -17.20 -5.55 7.12
C ARG A 155 -18.40 -6.23 6.46
N ASP A 156 -19.60 -5.72 6.70
CA ASP A 156 -20.82 -6.28 6.11
C ASP A 156 -20.81 -6.14 4.58
N PHE A 157 -20.18 -5.08 4.05
CA PHE A 157 -19.99 -4.93 2.62
C PHE A 157 -19.03 -5.98 2.05
N LEU A 158 -17.87 -6.22 2.68
CA LEU A 158 -16.94 -7.29 2.31
C LEU A 158 -17.63 -8.65 2.29
N GLU A 159 -18.35 -8.98 3.37
CA GLU A 159 -19.05 -10.26 3.48
C GLU A 159 -20.08 -10.44 2.37
N LYS A 160 -20.92 -9.42 2.12
CA LYS A 160 -21.94 -9.47 1.06
C LYS A 160 -21.32 -9.57 -0.33
N ALA A 161 -20.24 -8.84 -0.60
CA ALA A 161 -19.52 -8.89 -1.87
C ALA A 161 -18.91 -10.29 -2.11
N THR A 162 -18.23 -10.86 -1.12
CA THR A 162 -17.64 -12.19 -1.19
C THR A 162 -18.70 -13.28 -1.33
N LYS A 163 -19.76 -13.28 -0.50
CA LYS A 163 -20.90 -14.22 -0.63
C LYS A 163 -21.58 -14.08 -1.99
N HIS A 164 -21.66 -12.87 -2.55
CA HIS A 164 -22.19 -12.66 -3.90
C HIS A 164 -21.30 -13.28 -4.98
N LEU A 165 -19.97 -13.10 -4.93
CA LEU A 165 -19.05 -13.72 -5.87
C LEU A 165 -19.13 -15.24 -5.83
N ILE A 166 -19.13 -15.85 -4.64
CA ILE A 166 -19.25 -17.31 -4.45
C ILE A 166 -20.51 -17.84 -5.14
N ARG A 167 -21.66 -17.16 -4.95
CA ARG A 167 -22.93 -17.54 -5.61
C ARG A 167 -22.87 -17.33 -7.12
N LEU A 168 -22.30 -16.22 -7.59
CA LEU A 168 -22.20 -15.88 -9.01
C LEU A 168 -21.34 -16.90 -9.77
N THR A 169 -20.27 -17.39 -9.16
CA THR A 169 -19.34 -18.37 -9.75
C THR A 169 -19.75 -19.82 -9.48
N ASN A 170 -20.79 -20.04 -8.67
CA ASN A 170 -21.20 -21.37 -8.19
C ASN A 170 -20.03 -22.15 -7.57
N SER A 171 -19.21 -21.46 -6.77
CA SER A 171 -18.00 -22.01 -6.18
C SER A 171 -18.31 -22.93 -5.00
N LYS A 172 -17.70 -24.11 -4.97
CA LYS A 172 -17.68 -25.01 -3.81
C LYS A 172 -16.42 -24.75 -2.99
N VAL A 173 -16.49 -23.78 -2.09
CA VAL A 173 -15.34 -23.33 -1.31
C VAL A 173 -14.90 -24.41 -0.32
N GLU A 174 -13.60 -24.67 -0.27
CA GLU A 174 -12.96 -25.64 0.63
C GLU A 174 -12.27 -24.94 1.81
N ALA A 175 -11.66 -23.77 1.55
CA ALA A 175 -10.94 -23.01 2.56
C ALA A 175 -11.17 -21.49 2.41
N VAL A 176 -11.16 -20.80 3.55
CA VAL A 176 -11.15 -19.34 3.66
C VAL A 176 -9.81 -18.89 4.23
N THR A 177 -9.26 -17.83 3.66
CA THR A 177 -7.94 -17.29 4.00
C THR A 177 -8.05 -15.84 4.43
N CYS A 178 -7.25 -15.46 5.42
CA CYS A 178 -7.15 -14.09 5.92
C CYS A 178 -5.72 -13.76 6.32
N ASP A 179 -5.48 -12.49 6.67
CA ASP A 179 -4.19 -12.04 7.17
C ASP A 179 -3.80 -12.74 8.49
N LEU A 180 -2.49 -12.82 8.76
CA LEU A 180 -1.95 -13.35 9.99
C LEU A 180 -2.30 -12.49 11.21
N HIS A 181 -2.62 -11.20 11.01
CA HIS A 181 -2.94 -10.30 12.11
C HIS A 181 -4.16 -10.78 12.92
N PRO A 182 -4.02 -11.07 14.22
CA PRO A 182 -5.05 -11.74 15.01
C PRO A 182 -6.23 -10.84 15.37
N LYS A 183 -6.06 -9.51 15.30
CA LYS A 183 -7.08 -8.55 15.72
C LYS A 183 -7.86 -7.92 14.57
N PHE A 184 -7.53 -8.25 13.32
CA PHE A 184 -8.24 -7.67 12.18
C PHE A 184 -9.72 -8.12 12.16
N THR A 185 -10.57 -7.20 11.72
CA THR A 185 -11.99 -7.41 11.48
C THR A 185 -12.20 -8.48 10.41
N THR A 186 -11.32 -8.52 9.41
CA THR A 186 -11.31 -9.57 8.37
C THR A 186 -10.93 -10.93 8.92
N THR A 187 -10.04 -11.03 9.91
CA THR A 187 -9.71 -12.28 10.61
C THR A 187 -10.92 -12.84 11.36
N ARG A 188 -11.66 -11.97 12.07
CA ARG A 188 -12.91 -12.36 12.73
C ARG A 188 -13.98 -12.80 11.73
N LEU A 189 -14.10 -12.09 10.61
CA LEU A 189 -15.02 -12.48 9.53
C LEU A 189 -14.65 -13.84 8.94
N ALA A 190 -13.36 -14.12 8.75
CA ALA A 190 -12.87 -15.41 8.25
C ALA A 190 -13.26 -16.56 9.18
N GLN A 191 -13.09 -16.37 10.49
CA GLN A 191 -13.50 -17.35 11.50
C GLN A 191 -15.01 -17.63 11.42
N ASN A 192 -15.84 -16.58 11.38
CA ASN A 192 -17.29 -16.74 11.27
C ASN A 192 -17.68 -17.50 10.00
N LEU A 193 -17.10 -17.16 8.85
CA LEU A 193 -17.37 -17.85 7.58
C LEU A 193 -16.91 -19.31 7.60
N ALA A 194 -15.77 -19.59 8.22
CA ALA A 194 -15.27 -20.95 8.40
C ALA A 194 -16.25 -21.78 9.24
N ASP A 195 -16.68 -21.26 10.39
CA ASP A 195 -17.60 -21.94 11.30
C ASP A 195 -19.00 -22.13 10.69
N GLU A 196 -19.52 -21.11 9.99
CA GLU A 196 -20.83 -21.14 9.33
C GLU A 196 -20.92 -22.21 8.23
N ASN A 197 -19.82 -22.44 7.51
CA ASN A 197 -19.83 -23.26 6.29
C ASN A 197 -19.02 -24.57 6.42
N GLY A 198 -18.33 -24.79 7.54
CA GLY A 198 -17.41 -25.90 7.73
C GLY A 198 -16.17 -25.83 6.85
N TRP A 199 -15.71 -24.63 6.49
CA TRP A 199 -14.50 -24.42 5.69
C TRP A 199 -13.25 -24.45 6.56
N GLN A 200 -12.12 -24.83 5.98
CA GLN A 200 -10.83 -24.69 6.66
C GLN A 200 -10.42 -23.21 6.72
N LEU A 201 -10.11 -22.70 7.91
CA LEU A 201 -9.51 -21.38 8.08
C LEU A 201 -7.98 -21.47 7.98
N ILE A 202 -7.37 -20.68 7.10
CA ILE A 202 -5.91 -20.59 6.97
C ILE A 202 -5.47 -19.13 7.02
N GLN A 203 -4.65 -18.80 8.01
CA GLN A 203 -4.02 -17.49 8.09
C GLN A 203 -2.76 -17.46 7.22
N VAL A 204 -2.58 -16.36 6.48
CA VAL A 204 -1.48 -16.16 5.54
C VAL A 204 -0.74 -14.90 5.91
N GLN A 205 0.59 -14.97 5.91
CA GLN A 205 1.42 -13.81 6.22
C GLN A 205 1.30 -12.72 5.14
N HIS A 206 1.16 -11.48 5.60
CA HIS A 206 0.85 -10.31 4.77
C HIS A 206 1.81 -10.11 3.58
N HIS A 207 3.11 -10.07 3.85
CA HIS A 207 4.13 -9.82 2.83
C HIS A 207 4.29 -11.00 1.87
N HIS A 208 4.12 -12.23 2.36
CA HIS A 208 4.06 -13.43 1.54
C HIS A 208 2.88 -13.38 0.57
N ALA A 209 1.70 -12.92 1.02
CA ALA A 209 0.56 -12.76 0.13
C ALA A 209 0.81 -11.72 -0.98
N HIS A 210 1.43 -10.58 -0.68
CA HIS A 210 1.87 -9.61 -1.72
C HIS A 210 2.76 -10.26 -2.78
N ILE A 211 3.79 -11.01 -2.35
CA ILE A 211 4.69 -11.69 -3.28
C ILE A 211 4.00 -12.82 -4.04
N ALA A 212 3.15 -13.61 -3.39
CA ALA A 212 2.43 -14.70 -4.03
C ALA A 212 1.43 -14.22 -5.08
N ALA A 213 0.79 -13.06 -4.85
CA ALA A 213 -0.02 -12.40 -5.87
C ALA A 213 0.82 -12.10 -7.13
N LEU A 214 2.02 -11.56 -6.96
CA LEU A 214 2.94 -11.27 -8.07
C LEU A 214 3.37 -12.56 -8.79
N MET A 215 3.66 -13.61 -8.02
CA MET A 215 4.06 -14.90 -8.56
C MET A 215 2.97 -15.52 -9.43
N ALA A 216 1.73 -15.50 -8.95
CA ALA A 216 0.58 -16.08 -9.64
C ALA A 216 0.22 -15.28 -10.89
N GLU A 217 0.36 -13.95 -10.84
CA GLU A 217 0.12 -13.07 -11.99
C GLU A 217 1.09 -13.35 -13.15
N HIS A 218 2.37 -13.59 -12.84
CA HIS A 218 3.43 -13.82 -13.84
C HIS A 218 3.73 -15.30 -14.12
N ASP A 219 2.99 -16.23 -13.51
CA ASP A 219 3.20 -17.68 -13.62
C ASP A 219 4.65 -18.12 -13.33
N VAL A 220 5.19 -17.64 -12.20
CA VAL A 220 6.53 -18.03 -11.74
C VAL A 220 6.44 -19.01 -10.57
N LYS A 221 7.41 -19.95 -10.54
CA LYS A 221 7.46 -21.00 -9.51
C LYS A 221 8.20 -20.57 -8.26
N GLU A 222 9.21 -19.73 -8.40
CA GLU A 222 10.05 -19.24 -7.32
C GLU A 222 10.46 -17.80 -7.59
N ILE A 223 10.64 -17.01 -6.53
CA ILE A 223 11.00 -15.60 -6.64
C ILE A 223 11.73 -15.13 -5.39
N ILE A 224 12.67 -14.19 -5.57
CA ILE A 224 13.11 -13.30 -4.49
C ILE A 224 12.23 -12.06 -4.52
N GLY A 225 11.31 -11.97 -3.58
CA GLY A 225 10.35 -10.88 -3.48
C GLY A 225 10.81 -9.79 -2.53
N ILE A 226 10.97 -8.57 -3.04
CA ILE A 226 11.05 -7.35 -2.23
C ILE A 226 9.61 -6.94 -1.90
N SER A 227 9.26 -6.92 -0.62
CA SER A 227 7.92 -6.54 -0.14
C SER A 227 8.04 -5.31 0.75
N CYS A 228 7.64 -4.14 0.23
CA CYS A 228 7.72 -2.88 0.95
C CYS A 228 6.33 -2.28 1.17
N ASP A 229 5.99 -2.02 2.43
CA ASP A 229 4.69 -1.53 2.84
C ASP A 229 4.80 -0.55 4.03
N GLY A 230 3.67 0.07 4.39
CA GLY A 230 3.52 0.85 5.61
C GLY A 230 3.44 -0.02 6.86
N TYR A 231 2.71 -1.13 6.80
CA TYR A 231 2.58 -2.05 7.93
C TYR A 231 2.07 -3.40 7.44
N GLY A 232 2.70 -4.48 7.88
CA GLY A 232 2.11 -5.81 7.83
C GLY A 232 2.54 -6.62 9.04
N TYR A 233 1.66 -7.49 9.51
CA TYR A 233 1.94 -8.30 10.69
C TYR A 233 3.01 -9.34 10.38
N GLY A 234 4.13 -9.26 11.10
CA GLY A 234 5.24 -10.19 11.02
C GLY A 234 4.90 -11.55 11.63
N SER A 235 5.56 -12.60 11.16
CA SER A 235 5.40 -13.94 11.76
C SER A 235 5.98 -14.04 13.17
N ASP A 236 6.82 -13.09 13.56
CA ASP A 236 7.38 -12.86 14.89
C ASP A 236 6.51 -11.92 15.75
N GLY A 237 5.38 -11.44 15.22
CA GLY A 237 4.49 -10.47 15.87
C GLY A 237 4.96 -9.03 15.77
N GLU A 238 6.06 -8.75 15.04
CA GLU A 238 6.58 -7.39 14.83
C GLU A 238 5.91 -6.70 13.63
N ALA A 239 6.15 -5.39 13.48
CA ALA A 239 5.61 -4.59 12.38
C ALA A 239 6.56 -4.61 11.17
N TRP A 240 6.29 -5.48 10.20
CA TRP A 240 7.10 -5.57 8.98
C TRP A 240 6.67 -4.54 7.92
N GLY A 241 7.52 -4.34 6.91
CA GLY A 241 7.20 -3.47 5.76
C GLY A 241 8.37 -3.14 4.86
N GLY A 242 9.47 -3.88 4.93
CA GLY A 242 10.68 -3.64 4.14
C GLY A 242 11.50 -4.92 4.07
N GLU A 243 10.88 -5.98 3.54
CA GLU A 243 11.39 -7.35 3.62
C GLU A 243 11.86 -7.87 2.26
N ILE A 244 12.81 -8.80 2.29
CA ILE A 244 13.19 -9.63 1.16
C ILE A 244 12.89 -11.07 1.51
N LEU A 245 11.99 -11.67 0.74
CA LEU A 245 11.46 -13.00 0.98
C LEU A 245 11.83 -13.93 -0.17
N PHE A 246 12.13 -15.18 0.14
CA PHE A 246 12.11 -16.25 -0.84
C PHE A 246 10.78 -16.99 -0.75
N CYS A 247 10.06 -17.04 -1.87
CA CYS A 247 8.74 -17.65 -1.94
C CYS A 247 8.70 -18.67 -3.09
N THR A 248 8.06 -19.80 -2.82
CA THR A 248 7.89 -20.91 -3.77
C THR A 248 6.41 -21.23 -3.93
N ARG A 249 5.97 -21.41 -5.17
CA ARG A 249 4.58 -21.69 -5.50
C ARG A 249 4.16 -23.06 -4.96
N GLY A 250 3.04 -23.10 -4.26
CA GLY A 250 2.48 -24.32 -3.69
C GLY A 250 3.01 -24.65 -2.29
N GLU A 251 3.90 -23.82 -1.75
CA GLU A 251 4.26 -23.86 -0.33
C GLU A 251 3.41 -22.84 0.44
N LEU A 252 2.99 -23.20 1.66
CA LEU A 252 2.30 -22.28 2.56
C LEU A 252 3.27 -21.32 3.25
N GLY A 253 4.53 -21.73 3.38
CA GLY A 253 5.59 -20.98 4.03
C GLY A 253 6.38 -20.10 3.06
N PHE A 254 7.27 -19.31 3.65
CA PHE A 254 8.25 -18.46 2.96
C PHE A 254 9.51 -18.39 3.84
N GLU A 255 10.62 -17.96 3.26
CA GLU A 255 11.86 -17.71 3.99
C GLU A 255 12.16 -16.20 3.99
N ARG A 256 12.30 -15.61 5.18
CA ARG A 256 12.72 -14.20 5.33
C ARG A 256 14.25 -14.14 5.23
N LEU A 257 14.76 -13.45 4.22
CA LEU A 257 16.19 -13.47 3.88
C LEU A 257 16.94 -12.21 4.30
N ALA A 258 16.30 -11.05 4.20
CA ALA A 258 16.89 -9.75 4.51
C ALA A 258 15.78 -8.74 4.82
N HIS A 259 16.12 -7.64 5.48
CA HIS A 259 15.13 -6.60 5.84
C HIS A 259 15.74 -5.22 6.06
N LEU A 260 14.90 -4.18 6.12
CA LEU A 260 15.33 -2.86 6.59
C LEU A 260 15.68 -2.90 8.08
N GLN A 261 16.59 -2.04 8.52
CA GLN A 261 16.92 -1.89 9.93
C GLN A 261 15.67 -1.69 10.79
N ARG A 262 15.63 -2.37 11.93
CA ARG A 262 14.56 -2.22 12.92
C ARG A 262 14.63 -0.82 13.54
N GLN A 263 13.53 -0.09 13.47
CA GLN A 263 13.39 1.27 14.00
C GLN A 263 12.26 1.35 15.03
N PRO A 264 12.40 2.16 16.09
CA PRO A 264 11.39 2.27 17.13
C PRO A 264 10.20 3.13 16.68
N LEU A 265 8.98 2.66 16.95
CA LEU A 265 7.74 3.42 16.75
C LEU A 265 7.29 4.08 18.06
N ILE A 266 7.79 5.29 18.28
CA ILE A 266 7.53 6.04 19.52
C ILE A 266 6.07 6.50 19.58
N GLY A 267 5.29 5.82 20.43
CA GLY A 267 3.85 6.04 20.59
C GLY A 267 2.97 5.17 19.69
N GLY A 268 3.52 4.11 19.07
CA GLY A 268 2.76 3.14 18.27
C GLY A 268 2.04 3.81 17.10
N ASP A 269 0.72 3.69 17.04
CA ASP A 269 -0.09 4.26 15.95
C ASP A 269 0.07 5.78 15.81
N LEU A 270 0.36 6.50 16.91
CA LEU A 270 0.65 7.93 16.85
C LEU A 270 1.89 8.23 16.02
N ALA A 271 2.89 7.34 15.98
CA ALA A 271 4.06 7.52 15.13
C ALA A 271 3.70 7.43 13.64
N THR A 272 2.69 6.62 13.29
CA THR A 272 2.19 6.53 11.90
C THR A 272 1.40 7.78 11.50
N ARG A 273 0.76 8.45 12.46
CA ARG A 273 -0.01 9.69 12.22
C ARG A 273 0.88 10.93 12.22
N TYR A 274 1.89 10.99 13.09
CA TYR A 274 2.81 12.13 13.22
C TYR A 274 4.24 11.69 12.93
N PRO A 275 4.68 11.73 11.65
CA PRO A 275 5.98 11.27 11.20
C PRO A 275 7.21 11.82 11.95
N LEU A 276 7.10 12.98 12.61
CA LEU A 276 8.16 13.51 13.48
C LEU A 276 8.57 12.52 14.58
N ARG A 277 7.61 11.76 15.12
CA ARG A 277 7.89 10.72 16.13
C ARG A 277 8.75 9.59 15.56
N THR A 278 8.48 9.16 14.33
CA THR A 278 9.29 8.14 13.65
C THR A 278 10.68 8.69 13.34
N ALA A 279 10.79 9.91 12.82
CA ALA A 279 12.07 10.54 12.55
C ALA A 279 12.93 10.68 13.82
N ALA A 280 12.33 11.12 14.94
CA ALA A 280 13.00 11.17 16.23
C ALA A 280 13.49 9.80 16.69
N GLY A 281 12.63 8.77 16.57
CA GLY A 281 12.98 7.39 16.89
C GLY A 281 14.17 6.85 16.10
N ILE A 282 14.30 7.22 14.82
CA ILE A 282 15.44 6.79 13.99
C ILE A 282 16.72 7.55 14.34
N LEU A 283 16.61 8.84 14.71
CA LEU A 283 17.76 9.75 14.86
C LEU A 283 18.32 9.86 16.28
N HIS A 284 17.55 9.57 17.33
CA HIS A 284 17.92 9.97 18.71
C HIS A 284 19.26 9.40 19.22
N LYS A 285 19.68 8.23 18.75
CA LYS A 285 20.99 7.63 19.10
C LYS A 285 22.18 8.28 18.40
N LYS A 286 21.94 9.13 17.39
CA LYS A 286 22.98 9.70 16.53
C LYS A 286 23.13 11.20 16.69
N VAL A 287 22.04 11.90 16.92
CA VAL A 287 22.01 13.34 17.12
C VAL A 287 21.07 13.70 18.26
N ASP A 288 21.37 14.80 18.94
CA ASP A 288 20.42 15.39 19.87
C ASP A 288 19.23 15.95 19.08
N VAL A 289 18.07 15.30 19.25
CA VAL A 289 16.83 15.66 18.57
C VAL A 289 15.99 16.66 19.36
N GLU A 290 16.36 16.99 20.60
CA GLU A 290 15.56 17.86 21.49
C GLU A 290 15.31 19.24 20.87
N ASP A 291 16.38 19.94 20.52
CA ASP A 291 16.29 21.27 19.91
C ASP A 291 15.46 21.23 18.61
N TRP A 292 15.65 20.19 17.80
CA TRP A 292 14.92 20.04 16.54
C TRP A 292 13.42 19.79 16.78
N LEU A 293 13.04 18.95 17.75
CA LEU A 293 11.65 18.70 18.08
C LEU A 293 10.99 19.93 18.71
N MET A 294 11.69 20.64 19.59
CA MET A 294 11.21 21.88 20.20
C MET A 294 10.94 22.98 19.16
N GLN A 295 11.77 23.09 18.12
CA GLN A 295 11.51 23.98 16.98
C GLN A 295 10.22 23.63 16.22
N HIS A 296 9.83 22.35 16.26
CA HIS A 296 8.63 21.84 15.59
C HIS A 296 7.46 21.58 16.54
N ARG A 297 7.51 22.11 17.77
CA ARG A 297 6.46 21.91 18.81
C ARG A 297 5.04 22.17 18.31
N GLU A 298 4.84 23.17 17.46
CA GLU A 298 3.52 23.54 16.93
C GLU A 298 2.94 22.49 15.96
N ARG A 299 3.76 21.52 15.51
CA ARG A 299 3.35 20.39 14.69
C ARG A 299 2.88 19.19 15.50
N PHE A 300 3.06 19.23 16.82
CA PHE A 300 2.50 18.26 17.75
C PHE A 300 1.14 18.74 18.27
N PRO A 301 0.11 17.89 18.31
CA PRO A 301 -1.22 18.23 18.82
C PRO A 301 -1.22 18.89 20.21
N HIS A 302 -0.29 18.50 21.08
CA HIS A 302 -0.18 19.02 22.44
C HIS A 302 1.09 19.86 22.68
N GLY A 303 1.72 20.36 21.61
CA GLY A 303 2.82 21.32 21.72
C GLY A 303 4.05 20.78 22.46
N GLU A 304 4.66 21.65 23.27
CA GLU A 304 5.88 21.36 24.04
C GLU A 304 5.75 20.16 24.97
N LYS A 305 4.59 20.02 25.64
CA LYS A 305 4.34 18.89 26.54
C LYS A 305 4.40 17.54 25.83
N GLU A 306 3.98 17.51 24.56
CA GLU A 306 4.08 16.30 23.75
C GLU A 306 5.53 15.97 23.40
N VAL A 307 6.32 16.99 23.08
CA VAL A 307 7.75 16.85 22.80
C VAL A 307 8.48 16.28 24.01
N GLU A 308 8.23 16.81 25.21
CA GLU A 308 8.80 16.28 26.47
C GLU A 308 8.47 14.80 26.67
N VAL A 309 7.22 14.39 26.41
CA VAL A 309 6.80 12.99 26.50
C VAL A 309 7.52 12.12 25.47
N VAL A 310 7.65 12.59 24.24
CA VAL A 310 8.38 11.87 23.18
C VAL A 310 9.84 11.68 23.58
N LEU A 311 10.50 12.70 24.11
CA LEU A 311 11.89 12.62 24.59
C LEU A 311 12.04 11.58 25.72
N HIS A 312 11.15 11.58 26.71
CA HIS A 312 11.14 10.56 27.77
C HIS A 312 10.87 9.14 27.24
N GLN A 313 10.08 9.00 26.18
CA GLN A 313 9.85 7.71 25.54
C GLN A 313 11.10 7.22 24.78
N LEU A 314 11.86 8.13 24.16
CA LEU A 314 13.11 7.80 23.46
C LEU A 314 14.18 7.27 24.43
N GLU A 315 14.27 7.82 25.65
CA GLU A 315 15.16 7.30 26.70
C GLU A 315 14.84 5.84 27.10
N ARG A 316 13.60 5.39 26.86
CA ARG A 316 13.10 4.05 27.19
C ARG A 316 12.74 3.22 25.96
N GLU A 317 13.37 3.52 24.82
CA GLU A 317 13.04 2.91 23.54
C GLU A 317 13.16 1.38 23.49
N ASP A 318 13.89 0.75 24.42
CA ASP A 318 14.01 -0.71 24.49
C ASP A 318 12.64 -1.40 24.73
N ASN A 319 11.63 -0.63 25.15
CA ASN A 319 10.25 -1.10 25.29
C ASN A 319 9.33 -0.68 24.13
N ALA A 320 9.87 0.00 23.11
CA ALA A 320 9.09 0.46 21.97
C ALA A 320 8.77 -0.70 21.03
N ILE A 321 7.64 -0.57 20.33
CA ILE A 321 7.32 -1.46 19.22
C ILE A 321 8.33 -1.16 18.11
N MET A 322 8.97 -2.20 17.59
CA MET A 322 9.93 -2.09 16.51
C MET A 322 9.25 -2.31 15.16
N THR A 323 9.74 -1.62 14.13
CA THR A 323 9.30 -1.81 12.74
C THR A 323 10.46 -1.87 11.77
N THR A 324 10.27 -2.62 10.69
CA THR A 324 11.13 -2.63 9.50
C THR A 324 10.43 -1.97 8.30
N SER A 325 9.39 -1.15 8.54
CA SER A 325 8.57 -0.58 7.48
C SER A 325 9.32 0.46 6.63
N CYS A 326 9.34 0.20 5.32
CA CYS A 326 9.80 1.14 4.31
C CYS A 326 8.92 2.39 4.27
N GLY A 327 7.60 2.24 4.39
CA GLY A 327 6.67 3.36 4.47
C GLY A 327 6.99 4.30 5.64
N ARG A 328 7.27 3.75 6.83
CA ARG A 328 7.65 4.55 8.02
C ARG A 328 8.99 5.25 7.85
N VAL A 329 9.97 4.60 7.20
CA VAL A 329 11.26 5.24 6.87
C VAL A 329 11.05 6.40 5.90
N LEU A 330 10.21 6.25 4.86
CA LEU A 330 9.86 7.34 3.96
C LEU A 330 9.11 8.47 4.68
N ASP A 331 8.20 8.14 5.59
CA ASP A 331 7.49 9.14 6.40
C ASP A 331 8.47 9.96 7.26
N ALA A 332 9.48 9.32 7.85
CA ALA A 332 10.52 10.00 8.60
C ALA A 332 11.34 10.96 7.73
N VAL A 333 11.71 10.56 6.51
CA VAL A 333 12.38 11.45 5.54
C VAL A 333 11.48 12.64 5.19
N ALA A 334 10.18 12.42 5.00
CA ALA A 334 9.21 13.49 4.75
C ALA A 334 9.12 14.48 5.91
N ALA A 335 9.19 14.00 7.15
CA ALA A 335 9.21 14.84 8.35
C ALA A 335 10.50 15.66 8.44
N VAL A 336 11.65 15.02 8.23
CA VAL A 336 12.98 15.66 8.30
C VAL A 336 13.12 16.78 7.26
N LEU A 337 12.54 16.62 6.08
CA LEU A 337 12.59 17.58 4.98
C LEU A 337 11.44 18.60 4.99
N ASP A 338 10.65 18.67 6.06
CA ASP A 338 9.53 19.58 6.22
C ASP A 338 8.50 19.47 5.08
N VAL A 339 8.23 18.23 4.65
CA VAL A 339 7.28 17.91 3.58
C VAL A 339 5.92 17.57 4.16
N CYS A 340 5.89 16.77 5.23
CA CYS A 340 4.67 16.32 5.86
C CYS A 340 4.91 15.97 7.33
N TYR A 341 4.15 16.57 8.24
CA TYR A 341 4.28 16.35 9.69
C TYR A 341 3.08 15.65 10.32
N GLU A 342 1.93 15.67 9.65
CA GLU A 342 0.74 14.90 10.01
C GLU A 342 0.25 14.15 8.78
N ARG A 343 -0.11 12.89 8.96
CA ARG A 343 -0.76 12.04 7.99
C ARG A 343 -2.28 12.15 8.18
N THR A 344 -2.94 12.76 7.21
CA THR A 344 -4.39 12.92 7.11
C THR A 344 -5.08 11.83 6.28
N TYR A 345 -4.31 11.13 5.44
CA TYR A 345 -4.78 9.94 4.70
C TYR A 345 -3.64 8.91 4.49
N GLU A 346 -3.97 7.72 4.03
CA GLU A 346 -3.00 6.65 3.82
C GLU A 346 -1.90 7.01 2.82
N GLY A 347 -0.64 6.77 3.22
CA GLY A 347 0.53 7.00 2.38
C GLY A 347 0.87 8.47 2.12
N GLU A 348 0.16 9.44 2.73
CA GLU A 348 0.33 10.87 2.45
C GLU A 348 1.80 11.36 2.50
N PRO A 349 2.59 11.08 3.56
CA PRO A 349 3.95 11.60 3.63
C PRO A 349 4.83 11.01 2.54
N ALA A 350 4.77 9.69 2.32
CA ALA A 350 5.49 9.00 1.26
C ALA A 350 5.11 9.50 -0.16
N MET A 351 3.82 9.76 -0.43
CA MET A 351 3.35 10.28 -1.73
C MET A 351 3.80 11.73 -1.98
N LYS A 352 3.75 12.59 -0.94
CA LYS A 352 4.24 13.97 -1.02
C LYS A 352 5.76 14.00 -1.19
N LEU A 353 6.47 13.11 -0.50
CA LEU A 353 7.92 12.96 -0.64
C LEU A 353 8.31 12.50 -2.06
N GLU A 354 7.62 11.52 -2.63
CA GLU A 354 7.81 11.12 -4.05
C GLU A 354 7.63 12.34 -4.97
N SER A 355 6.59 13.15 -4.72
CA SER A 355 6.26 14.29 -5.56
C SER A 355 7.30 15.40 -5.57
N ILE A 356 7.99 15.59 -4.45
CA ILE A 356 9.12 16.51 -4.35
C ILE A 356 10.38 15.88 -4.97
N ALA A 357 10.64 14.60 -4.69
CA ALA A 357 11.80 13.87 -5.19
C ALA A 357 11.85 13.80 -6.73
N VAL A 358 10.71 13.73 -7.42
CA VAL A 358 10.65 13.70 -8.90
C VAL A 358 11.36 14.90 -9.55
N LYS A 359 11.53 16.02 -8.83
CA LYS A 359 12.18 17.24 -9.32
C LYS A 359 13.67 17.33 -8.96
N GLY A 360 14.21 16.35 -8.25
CA GLY A 360 15.58 16.35 -7.75
C GLY A 360 16.45 15.27 -8.36
N GLU A 361 17.72 15.28 -7.97
CA GLU A 361 18.73 14.32 -8.39
C GLU A 361 19.40 13.63 -7.19
N ASP A 362 20.11 12.52 -7.45
CA ASP A 362 20.91 11.83 -6.44
C ASP A 362 22.21 12.60 -6.19
N ILE A 363 22.10 13.69 -5.42
CA ILE A 363 23.22 14.59 -5.11
C ILE A 363 24.20 13.97 -4.12
N LEU A 364 23.70 13.22 -3.13
CA LEU A 364 24.53 12.64 -2.09
C LEU A 364 25.24 11.38 -2.55
N LYS A 365 24.66 10.63 -3.52
CA LYS A 365 25.21 9.39 -4.06
C LYS A 365 25.60 8.39 -2.96
N LEU A 366 24.79 8.34 -1.90
CA LEU A 366 25.04 7.51 -0.74
C LEU A 366 25.17 6.05 -1.18
N LYS A 367 26.19 5.36 -0.66
CA LYS A 367 26.37 3.93 -0.85
C LYS A 367 25.55 3.20 0.22
N PRO A 368 24.66 2.26 -0.15
CA PRO A 368 23.92 1.44 0.81
C PRO A 368 24.85 0.77 1.82
N ILE A 369 24.58 0.96 3.12
CA ILE A 369 25.29 0.28 4.20
C ILE A 369 24.48 -0.94 4.59
N ILE A 370 25.01 -2.12 4.27
CA ILE A 370 24.37 -3.41 4.53
C ILE A 370 25.27 -4.20 5.47
N ALA A 371 24.69 -4.76 6.54
CA ALA A 371 25.38 -5.64 7.46
C ALA A 371 24.44 -6.75 7.93
N ASN A 372 24.90 -8.01 7.86
CA ASN A 372 24.12 -9.19 8.26
C ASN A 372 22.70 -9.20 7.65
N ASP A 373 22.59 -8.98 6.33
CA ASP A 373 21.31 -8.95 5.62
C ASP A 373 20.34 -7.84 6.06
N VAL A 374 20.86 -6.80 6.72
CA VAL A 374 20.08 -5.64 7.16
C VAL A 374 20.57 -4.38 6.45
N LEU A 375 19.65 -3.67 5.77
CA LEU A 375 19.93 -2.34 5.20
C LEU A 375 19.79 -1.26 6.28
N ASN A 376 20.88 -0.55 6.55
CA ASN A 376 20.91 0.51 7.54
C ASN A 376 20.12 1.74 7.05
N THR A 377 19.07 2.11 7.76
CA THR A 377 18.24 3.29 7.44
C THR A 377 18.52 4.46 8.37
N THR A 378 19.15 4.24 9.53
CA THR A 378 19.55 5.29 10.46
C THR A 378 20.62 6.19 9.85
N GLU A 379 21.70 5.63 9.29
CA GLU A 379 22.77 6.41 8.66
C GLU A 379 22.28 7.17 7.43
N MET A 380 21.36 6.57 6.65
CA MET A 380 20.71 7.28 5.55
C MET A 380 19.95 8.51 6.07
N LEU A 381 19.10 8.35 7.09
CA LEU A 381 18.32 9.47 7.59
C LEU A 381 19.20 10.55 8.23
N LEU A 382 20.29 10.15 8.90
CA LEU A 382 21.30 11.05 9.46
C LEU A 382 21.93 11.92 8.37
N GLU A 383 22.40 11.31 7.28
CA GLU A 383 22.98 12.03 6.14
C GLU A 383 21.98 13.00 5.51
N ILE A 384 20.70 12.62 5.41
CA ILE A 384 19.64 13.53 4.96
C ILE A 384 19.47 14.71 5.94
N PHE A 385 19.45 14.43 7.25
CA PHE A 385 19.25 15.42 8.30
C PHE A 385 20.38 16.46 8.38
N GLU A 386 21.64 16.04 8.29
CA GLU A 386 22.83 16.89 8.38
C GLU A 386 23.09 17.73 7.13
N ASN A 387 22.51 17.32 6.00
CA ASN A 387 22.61 18.03 4.74
C ASN A 387 21.42 18.96 4.45
N ARG A 388 20.48 19.07 5.40
CA ARG A 388 19.42 20.09 5.36
C ARG A 388 20.02 21.49 5.31
N GLY A 389 19.43 22.36 4.49
CA GLY A 389 19.91 23.72 4.26
C GLY A 389 21.14 23.82 3.35
N LYS A 390 21.87 22.72 3.10
CA LYS A 390 22.98 22.68 2.13
C LYS A 390 22.50 22.35 0.71
N TYR A 391 21.56 21.41 0.59
CA TYR A 391 20.97 21.00 -0.69
C TYR A 391 19.45 21.21 -0.71
N SER A 392 18.87 21.15 -1.90
CA SER A 392 17.42 21.29 -2.05
C SER A 392 16.69 20.09 -1.45
N LYS A 393 15.45 20.32 -0.99
CA LYS A 393 14.57 19.24 -0.50
C LYS A 393 14.32 18.18 -1.57
N ALA A 394 14.26 18.58 -2.84
CA ALA A 394 14.06 17.67 -3.96
C ALA A 394 15.24 16.70 -4.11
N ASP A 395 16.47 17.20 -4.05
CA ASP A 395 17.68 16.37 -4.19
C ASP A 395 17.89 15.44 -3.00
N LEU A 396 17.64 15.94 -1.79
CA LEU A 396 17.72 15.12 -0.57
C LEU A 396 16.65 14.02 -0.59
N ALA A 397 15.41 14.36 -0.97
CA ALA A 397 14.33 13.38 -1.09
C ALA A 397 14.67 12.32 -2.16
N TYR A 398 15.21 12.72 -3.32
CA TYR A 398 15.62 11.77 -4.36
C TYR A 398 16.79 10.90 -3.89
N SER A 399 17.79 11.46 -3.21
CA SER A 399 18.92 10.72 -2.65
C SER A 399 18.48 9.64 -1.65
N ALA A 400 17.47 9.94 -0.81
CA ALA A 400 16.89 8.96 0.11
C ALA A 400 16.18 7.80 -0.63
N HIS A 401 15.37 8.12 -1.65
CA HIS A 401 14.75 7.10 -2.50
C HIS A 401 15.81 6.25 -3.22
N ALA A 402 16.84 6.89 -3.76
CA ALA A 402 17.93 6.21 -4.46
C ALA A 402 18.69 5.26 -3.53
N TYR A 403 18.96 5.67 -2.28
CA TYR A 403 19.60 4.82 -1.28
C TYR A 403 18.77 3.56 -0.98
N LEU A 404 17.47 3.72 -0.67
CA LEU A 404 16.58 2.60 -0.37
C LEU A 404 16.46 1.64 -1.55
N ALA A 405 16.23 2.18 -2.75
CA ALA A 405 16.10 1.37 -3.96
C ALA A 405 17.37 0.59 -4.28
N LYS A 406 18.55 1.24 -4.21
CA LYS A 406 19.84 0.58 -4.42
C LYS A 406 20.08 -0.51 -3.37
N GLY A 407 19.88 -0.21 -2.09
CA GLY A 407 20.16 -1.16 -1.01
C GLY A 407 19.28 -2.40 -1.07
N LEU A 408 17.96 -2.23 -1.27
CA LEU A 408 17.02 -3.33 -1.40
C LEU A 408 17.28 -4.15 -2.67
N ALA A 409 17.58 -3.50 -3.80
CA ALA A 409 17.95 -4.21 -5.03
C ALA A 409 19.25 -5.01 -4.86
N THR A 410 20.28 -4.43 -4.23
CA THR A 410 21.55 -5.12 -3.96
C THR A 410 21.32 -6.37 -3.10
N LEU A 411 20.61 -6.24 -1.97
CA LEU A 411 20.27 -7.38 -1.13
C LEU A 411 19.49 -8.45 -1.91
N ALA A 412 18.49 -8.05 -2.70
CA ALA A 412 17.68 -9.00 -3.46
C ALA A 412 18.51 -9.75 -4.52
N ILE A 413 19.44 -9.06 -5.19
CA ILE A 413 20.38 -9.68 -6.15
C ILE A 413 21.30 -10.67 -5.45
N GLU A 414 21.90 -10.28 -4.32
CA GLU A 414 22.77 -11.17 -3.53
C GLU A 414 22.02 -12.45 -3.14
N LYS A 415 20.81 -12.32 -2.60
CA LYS A 415 19.98 -13.49 -2.23
C LYS A 415 19.49 -14.30 -3.42
N ALA A 416 19.22 -13.67 -4.56
CA ALA A 416 18.88 -14.37 -5.79
C ALA A 416 20.05 -15.24 -6.27
N LEU A 417 21.28 -14.74 -6.18
CA LEU A 417 22.48 -15.50 -6.53
C LEU A 417 22.74 -16.65 -5.54
N GLU A 418 22.61 -16.40 -4.23
CA GLU A 418 22.76 -17.42 -3.18
C GLU A 418 21.75 -18.57 -3.33
N LYS A 419 20.50 -18.26 -3.69
CA LYS A 419 19.41 -19.24 -3.89
C LYS A 419 19.34 -19.80 -5.32
N ASN A 420 20.17 -19.30 -6.25
CA ASN A 420 20.13 -19.64 -7.67
C ASN A 420 18.75 -19.35 -8.34
N VAL A 421 18.09 -18.28 -7.91
CA VAL A 421 16.80 -17.81 -8.43
C VAL A 421 17.05 -16.69 -9.45
N LYS A 422 16.41 -16.76 -10.62
CA LYS A 422 16.63 -15.79 -11.71
C LYS A 422 15.68 -14.59 -11.71
N ILE A 423 14.75 -14.56 -10.77
CA ILE A 423 13.60 -13.66 -10.77
C ILE A 423 13.55 -12.90 -9.45
N VAL A 424 13.55 -11.58 -9.56
CA VAL A 424 13.31 -10.67 -8.44
C VAL A 424 11.99 -9.96 -8.69
N GLY A 425 11.15 -9.85 -7.67
CA GLY A 425 9.87 -9.16 -7.73
C GLY A 425 9.80 -7.99 -6.77
N PHE A 426 8.98 -6.99 -7.07
CA PHE A 426 8.68 -5.89 -6.13
C PHE A 426 7.17 -5.73 -5.95
N SER A 427 6.71 -5.81 -4.70
CA SER A 427 5.31 -5.70 -4.31
C SER A 427 5.16 -5.00 -2.95
N GLY A 428 3.93 -4.90 -2.44
CA GLY A 428 3.55 -4.09 -1.29
C GLY A 428 3.16 -2.65 -1.69
N GLY A 429 2.51 -1.93 -0.78
CA GLY A 429 2.00 -0.58 -1.04
C GLY A 429 3.04 0.40 -1.59
N VAL A 430 4.30 0.30 -1.13
CA VAL A 430 5.41 1.18 -1.56
C VAL A 430 5.85 0.88 -3.00
N ALA A 431 5.54 -0.28 -3.57
CA ALA A 431 5.83 -0.57 -4.97
C ALA A 431 5.04 0.31 -5.96
N CYS A 432 4.05 1.07 -5.47
CA CYS A 432 3.41 2.14 -6.24
C CYS A 432 4.34 3.34 -6.50
N ASN A 433 5.41 3.51 -5.72
CA ASN A 433 6.37 4.61 -5.85
C ASN A 433 7.21 4.44 -7.12
N ARG A 434 7.10 5.40 -8.03
CA ARG A 434 7.74 5.31 -9.35
C ARG A 434 9.26 5.36 -9.27
N ILE A 435 9.82 6.15 -8.36
CA ILE A 435 11.28 6.33 -8.25
C ILE A 435 11.92 5.02 -7.79
N LEU A 436 11.39 4.42 -6.72
CA LEU A 436 11.91 3.15 -6.19
C LEU A 436 11.83 2.04 -7.24
N THR A 437 10.65 1.86 -7.85
CA THR A 437 10.42 0.81 -8.84
C THR A 437 11.34 0.93 -10.05
N LEU A 438 11.54 2.15 -10.59
CA LEU A 438 12.42 2.34 -11.76
C LEU A 438 13.90 2.14 -11.43
N ILE A 439 14.36 2.59 -10.27
CA ILE A 439 15.76 2.40 -9.84
C ILE A 439 16.03 0.92 -9.60
N MET A 440 15.16 0.22 -8.86
CA MET A 440 15.30 -1.22 -8.59
C MET A 440 15.29 -2.03 -9.89
N ARG A 441 14.32 -1.75 -10.79
CA ARG A 441 14.24 -2.40 -12.10
C ARG A 441 15.56 -2.33 -12.85
N LYS A 442 16.10 -1.11 -12.98
CA LYS A 442 17.35 -0.89 -13.70
C LYS A 442 18.49 -1.72 -13.09
N ILE A 443 18.67 -1.66 -11.77
CA ILE A 443 19.76 -2.34 -11.08
C ILE A 443 19.67 -3.87 -11.21
N VAL A 444 18.46 -4.43 -11.07
CA VAL A 444 18.22 -5.87 -11.18
C VAL A 444 18.38 -6.36 -12.63
N GLU A 445 17.86 -5.63 -13.61
CA GLU A 445 17.97 -6.01 -15.01
C GLU A 445 19.43 -5.87 -15.51
N ASP A 446 20.16 -4.84 -15.07
CA ASP A 446 21.59 -4.66 -15.37
C ASP A 446 22.46 -5.79 -14.76
N SER A 447 21.99 -6.46 -13.70
CA SER A 447 22.64 -7.66 -13.14
C SER A 447 22.26 -8.96 -13.85
N GLY A 448 21.46 -8.90 -14.92
CA GLY A 448 21.03 -10.06 -15.72
C GLY A 448 19.88 -10.88 -15.12
N LEU A 449 19.22 -10.37 -14.08
CA LEU A 449 18.03 -11.01 -13.48
C LEU A 449 16.75 -10.42 -14.08
N LYS A 450 15.64 -11.17 -14.01
CA LYS A 450 14.33 -10.68 -14.44
C LYS A 450 13.65 -9.92 -13.30
N PHE A 451 13.23 -8.68 -13.55
CA PHE A 451 12.48 -7.87 -12.58
C PHE A 451 10.97 -7.86 -12.86
N LEU A 452 10.17 -8.27 -11.88
CA LEU A 452 8.71 -8.35 -11.97
C LEU A 452 8.01 -7.32 -11.09
N VAL A 453 6.94 -6.73 -11.63
CA VAL A 453 5.99 -5.86 -10.93
C VAL A 453 4.58 -6.24 -11.36
N HIS A 454 3.58 -5.83 -10.59
CA HIS A 454 2.19 -6.08 -10.94
C HIS A 454 1.71 -5.21 -12.12
N GLU A 455 0.87 -5.78 -12.97
CA GLU A 455 0.23 -5.16 -14.13
C GLU A 455 -1.30 -5.27 -14.09
N ALA A 456 -1.82 -6.40 -13.61
CA ALA A 456 -3.24 -6.71 -13.51
C ALA A 456 -3.80 -6.51 -12.10
N VAL A 457 -2.98 -6.68 -11.06
CA VAL A 457 -3.41 -6.57 -9.65
C VAL A 457 -2.77 -5.31 -9.03
N PRO A 458 -3.41 -4.62 -8.08
CA PRO A 458 -2.70 -3.62 -7.29
C PRO A 458 -1.55 -4.27 -6.50
N PRO A 459 -0.35 -3.66 -6.44
CA PRO A 459 0.75 -4.21 -5.66
C PRO A 459 0.56 -4.03 -4.13
N GLY A 460 -0.31 -3.12 -3.70
CA GLY A 460 -0.68 -2.95 -2.29
C GLY A 460 -1.89 -3.81 -1.88
N ASP A 461 -2.49 -3.47 -0.75
CA ASP A 461 -3.50 -4.32 -0.07
C ASP A 461 -4.74 -4.67 -0.90
N GLY A 462 -5.07 -3.87 -1.92
CA GLY A 462 -6.11 -4.22 -2.88
C GLY A 462 -5.87 -5.53 -3.65
N GLY A 463 -4.62 -6.02 -3.68
CA GLY A 463 -4.21 -7.30 -4.25
C GLY A 463 -4.02 -8.44 -3.23
N LEU A 464 -4.07 -8.14 -1.93
CA LEU A 464 -3.68 -9.08 -0.88
C LEU A 464 -4.57 -10.33 -0.85
N SER A 465 -5.89 -10.14 -0.98
CA SER A 465 -6.87 -11.24 -0.99
C SER A 465 -6.62 -12.25 -2.11
N PHE A 466 -6.14 -11.79 -3.26
CA PHE A 466 -5.74 -12.66 -4.37
C PHE A 466 -4.51 -13.49 -4.00
N GLY A 467 -3.49 -12.86 -3.43
CA GLY A 467 -2.29 -13.52 -2.90
C GLY A 467 -2.60 -14.62 -1.88
N GLN A 468 -3.46 -14.31 -0.91
CA GLN A 468 -3.91 -15.27 0.11
C GLN A 468 -4.63 -16.47 -0.53
N ALA A 469 -5.55 -16.21 -1.46
CA ALA A 469 -6.31 -17.26 -2.13
C ALA A 469 -5.40 -18.20 -2.94
N VAL A 470 -4.39 -17.66 -3.65
CA VAL A 470 -3.48 -18.48 -4.48
C VAL A 470 -2.52 -19.33 -3.65
N ILE A 471 -2.01 -18.82 -2.52
CA ILE A 471 -1.11 -19.59 -1.63
C ILE A 471 -1.77 -20.93 -1.25
N VAL A 472 -3.00 -20.87 -0.78
CA VAL A 472 -3.77 -22.08 -0.39
C VAL A 472 -4.32 -22.81 -1.60
N GLY A 473 -4.74 -22.10 -2.64
CA GLY A 473 -5.30 -22.72 -3.85
C GLY A 473 -4.34 -23.66 -4.56
N PHE A 474 -3.04 -23.37 -4.53
CA PHE A 474 -1.99 -24.19 -5.15
C PHE A 474 -1.26 -25.13 -4.18
N SER A 475 -1.49 -25.01 -2.86
CA SER A 475 -0.85 -25.87 -1.86
C SER A 475 -1.31 -27.32 -1.94
N ASN A 476 -0.50 -28.23 -1.39
CA ASN A 476 -0.95 -29.59 -1.10
C ASN A 476 -1.58 -29.57 0.31
N LEU A 477 -2.89 -29.34 0.42
CA LEU A 477 -3.58 -29.41 1.72
C LEU A 477 -3.54 -30.81 2.33
#